data_AF-A0A520G7L4-F1
#
_entry.id   AF-A0A520G7L4-F1
#
_cell.length_a   1.000
_cell.length_b   1.000
_cell.length_c   1.000
_cell.angle_alpha   90.00
_cell.angle_beta   90.00
_cell.angle_gamma   90.00
#
_symmetry.space_group_name_H-M   'P 1'
#
loop_
_entity.id
_entity.type
_entity.pdbx_description
1 polymer ?
#
loop_
_entity_poly.entity_id
_entity_poly.type
_entity_poly.pdbx_seq_one_letter_code
_entity_poly.pdbx_strand_id
1 'polypeptide(L)'
;LRAANNVIGPNPKLFPKTLFSELGEGEPVRIVDADNEAHEAERAVARIQSLRGGATVTQGEQHKEFRDFAILYRANHMARVFEQALRKAQIPYKVSGGQSFFDRAEIKDLCGWFRLWVNSDDDPAFLRAVTTPKRGIGHTTLAALGTFASQYKLSLFGALFSASLPSVIPARAIGGLHEFGRYVNDLEYKARQTMGAESARAFLADWLKEIDYERHIYDGEDSEQAAASRWTNVLEFCDWMAARCGGEVDDASGATSVVSERKSLLEVAQTISLLSTISDRGDQDQNVVTLSTLHAAKGLEWPHVMLIGVNEGLLPFKLDDDDGRQQKVSEDTLTRLQEERRLMYVGITRAQRSLAVSWTKRRKKGRETVAAQPSRFIAEMALDPTSAKEDPREKIRALRAEFARRAQDSAAAAAAASSAP
;
A
#
# COMPACT_ATOMS: atom_id res chain seq x y z
N LEU A 1 -24.44 9.72 -8.37
CA LEU A 1 -25.52 10.00 -7.39
C LEU A 1 -26.80 9.17 -7.60
N ARG A 2 -27.32 8.99 -8.82
CA ARG A 2 -28.53 8.15 -9.09
C ARG A 2 -28.43 6.76 -8.45
N ALA A 3 -27.31 6.08 -8.66
CA ALA A 3 -27.02 4.78 -8.03
C ALA A 3 -27.14 4.79 -6.50
N ALA A 4 -26.69 5.86 -5.82
CA ALA A 4 -26.79 5.98 -4.37
C ALA A 4 -28.26 6.14 -3.93
N ASN A 5 -29.03 7.01 -4.61
CA ASN A 5 -30.45 7.20 -4.32
C ASN A 5 -31.25 5.89 -4.50
N ASN A 6 -30.92 5.10 -5.52
CA ASN A 6 -31.54 3.81 -5.79
C ASN A 6 -31.21 2.78 -4.71
N VAL A 7 -29.92 2.63 -4.36
CA VAL A 7 -29.48 1.68 -3.32
C VAL A 7 -30.11 1.97 -1.98
N ILE A 8 -30.22 3.24 -1.55
CA ILE A 8 -30.81 3.60 -0.25
C ILE A 8 -32.34 3.65 -0.28
N GLY A 9 -32.96 3.60 -1.48
CA GLY A 9 -34.40 3.67 -1.70
C GLY A 9 -35.22 2.69 -0.85
N PRO A 10 -34.86 1.38 -0.83
CA PRO A 10 -35.61 0.36 -0.09
C PRO A 10 -35.60 0.51 1.44
N ASN A 11 -34.71 1.30 2.02
CA ASN A 11 -34.72 1.50 3.47
C ASN A 11 -35.90 2.36 3.92
N PRO A 12 -36.51 2.07 5.07
CA PRO A 12 -37.52 2.95 5.65
C PRO A 12 -36.88 4.32 5.96
N LYS A 13 -37.58 5.39 5.57
CA LYS A 13 -37.11 6.77 5.75
C LYS A 13 -38.12 7.54 6.60
N LEU A 14 -37.61 8.26 7.60
CA LEU A 14 -38.42 9.23 8.35
C LEU A 14 -38.75 10.46 7.49
N PHE A 15 -37.84 10.85 6.59
CA PHE A 15 -38.00 11.96 5.65
C PHE A 15 -37.48 11.59 4.25
N PRO A 16 -38.22 11.88 3.17
CA PRO A 16 -37.75 11.67 1.82
C PRO A 16 -36.61 12.64 1.50
N LYS A 17 -35.49 12.10 0.99
CA LYS A 17 -34.33 12.86 0.55
C LYS A 17 -33.82 12.27 -0.76
N THR A 18 -33.52 13.15 -1.72
CA THR A 18 -32.95 12.79 -3.02
C THR A 18 -31.72 13.65 -3.25
N LEU A 19 -30.56 13.03 -3.44
CA LEU A 19 -29.34 13.75 -3.79
C LEU A 19 -29.37 14.13 -5.28
N PHE A 20 -28.99 15.36 -5.59
CA PHE A 20 -28.74 15.83 -6.95
C PHE A 20 -27.36 16.51 -7.03
N SER A 21 -26.84 16.68 -8.23
CA SER A 21 -25.59 17.41 -8.48
C SER A 21 -25.78 18.37 -9.64
N GLU A 22 -25.17 19.54 -9.54
CA GLU A 22 -25.11 20.56 -10.60
C GLU A 22 -23.95 20.31 -11.58
N LEU A 23 -23.04 19.36 -11.29
CA LEU A 23 -21.86 19.05 -12.10
C LEU A 23 -22.19 18.22 -13.38
N GLY A 24 -23.44 17.89 -13.61
CA GLY A 24 -23.88 17.07 -14.74
C GLY A 24 -23.60 15.57 -14.58
N GLU A 25 -23.82 14.80 -15.66
CA GLU A 25 -23.48 13.37 -15.71
C GLU A 25 -21.98 13.19 -15.92
N GLY A 26 -21.36 12.38 -15.07
CA GLY A 26 -19.94 12.03 -15.13
C GLY A 26 -19.69 10.69 -15.83
N GLU A 27 -18.52 10.09 -15.57
CA GLU A 27 -18.24 8.74 -16.02
C GLU A 27 -19.26 7.75 -15.40
N PRO A 28 -19.83 6.83 -16.20
CA PRO A 28 -20.72 5.80 -15.66
C PRO A 28 -20.04 4.96 -14.57
N VAL A 29 -20.83 4.55 -13.59
CA VAL A 29 -20.33 3.64 -12.54
C VAL A 29 -19.96 2.30 -13.18
N ARG A 30 -18.71 1.88 -13.00
CA ARG A 30 -18.20 0.63 -13.57
C ARG A 30 -18.41 -0.52 -12.59
N ILE A 31 -19.00 -1.61 -13.06
CA ILE A 31 -19.04 -2.89 -12.33
C ILE A 31 -17.98 -3.81 -12.90
N VAL A 32 -17.11 -4.35 -12.04
CA VAL A 32 -15.99 -5.18 -12.46
C VAL A 32 -16.04 -6.51 -11.74
N ASP A 33 -16.06 -7.61 -12.48
CA ASP A 33 -15.85 -8.94 -11.93
C ASP A 33 -14.35 -9.29 -11.91
N ALA A 34 -13.96 -10.04 -10.89
CA ALA A 34 -12.64 -10.63 -10.75
C ALA A 34 -12.76 -12.11 -10.37
N ASP A 35 -11.77 -12.93 -10.70
CA ASP A 35 -11.86 -14.37 -10.41
C ASP A 35 -11.58 -14.69 -8.95
N ASN A 36 -10.71 -13.90 -8.30
CA ASN A 36 -10.33 -13.99 -6.89
C ASN A 36 -9.85 -12.63 -6.36
N GLU A 37 -9.52 -12.55 -5.08
CA GLU A 37 -9.10 -11.31 -4.41
C GLU A 37 -7.80 -10.71 -4.98
N ALA A 38 -6.87 -11.55 -5.45
CA ALA A 38 -5.63 -11.08 -6.07
C ALA A 38 -5.88 -10.43 -7.44
N HIS A 39 -6.70 -11.06 -8.28
CA HIS A 39 -7.13 -10.50 -9.56
C HIS A 39 -7.94 -9.20 -9.37
N GLU A 40 -8.75 -9.11 -8.30
CA GLU A 40 -9.46 -7.88 -7.94
C GLU A 40 -8.48 -6.74 -7.61
N ALA A 41 -7.45 -7.02 -6.80
CA ALA A 41 -6.42 -6.05 -6.45
C ALA A 41 -5.60 -5.57 -7.66
N GLU A 42 -5.20 -6.49 -8.55
CA GLU A 42 -4.52 -6.15 -9.80
C GLU A 42 -5.37 -5.24 -10.69
N ARG A 43 -6.68 -5.50 -10.81
CA ARG A 43 -7.60 -4.64 -11.56
C ARG A 43 -7.77 -3.26 -10.94
N ALA A 44 -7.85 -3.16 -9.61
CA ALA A 44 -7.92 -1.88 -8.93
C ALA A 44 -6.67 -1.03 -9.20
N VAL A 45 -5.48 -1.64 -9.09
CA VAL A 45 -4.20 -1.00 -9.41
C VAL A 45 -4.13 -0.56 -10.87
N ALA A 46 -4.49 -1.43 -11.81
CA ALA A 46 -4.51 -1.11 -13.23
C ALA A 46 -5.47 0.06 -13.53
N ARG A 47 -6.60 0.14 -12.83
CA ARG A 47 -7.54 1.25 -12.95
C ARG A 47 -6.96 2.56 -12.43
N ILE A 48 -6.30 2.56 -11.26
CA ILE A 48 -5.60 3.74 -10.74
C ILE A 48 -4.59 4.24 -11.77
N GLN A 49 -3.73 3.35 -12.28
CA GLN A 49 -2.73 3.71 -13.28
C GLN A 49 -3.35 4.23 -14.59
N SER A 50 -4.43 3.60 -15.06
CA SER A 50 -5.16 4.03 -16.26
C SER A 50 -5.75 5.44 -16.13
N LEU A 51 -6.36 5.75 -14.97
CA LEU A 51 -6.90 7.07 -14.68
C LEU A 51 -5.79 8.14 -14.61
N ARG A 52 -4.65 7.80 -13.98
CA ARG A 52 -3.48 8.68 -13.93
C ARG A 52 -2.83 8.90 -15.30
N GLY A 53 -2.78 7.86 -16.13
CA GLY A 53 -2.19 7.87 -17.47
C GLY A 53 -2.96 8.66 -18.52
N GLY A 54 -4.16 9.15 -18.22
CA GLY A 54 -4.94 10.02 -19.12
C GLY A 54 -5.72 9.28 -20.22
N ALA A 55 -5.91 7.96 -20.10
CA ALA A 55 -6.63 7.16 -21.11
C ALA A 55 -8.15 7.45 -21.16
N THR A 56 -8.69 8.28 -20.27
CA THR A 56 -10.12 8.65 -20.24
C THR A 56 -10.25 10.12 -20.58
N VAL A 57 -10.85 10.40 -21.75
CA VAL A 57 -10.88 11.71 -22.45
C VAL A 57 -11.81 12.74 -21.80
N THR A 58 -12.56 12.36 -20.77
CA THR A 58 -13.65 13.18 -20.24
C THR A 58 -13.25 13.87 -18.94
N GLN A 59 -12.84 15.13 -19.08
CA GLN A 59 -12.67 16.18 -18.06
C GLN A 59 -11.29 16.32 -17.40
N GLY A 60 -10.44 17.18 -17.99
CA GLY A 60 -9.37 17.93 -17.31
C GLY A 60 -8.15 17.13 -16.85
N GLU A 61 -6.99 17.80 -16.81
CA GLU A 61 -5.76 17.25 -16.21
C GLU A 61 -5.80 17.14 -14.68
N GLN A 62 -6.93 17.49 -14.08
CA GLN A 62 -7.12 17.59 -12.64
C GLN A 62 -7.46 16.21 -12.05
N HIS A 63 -6.93 15.90 -10.87
CA HIS A 63 -7.14 14.66 -10.10
C HIS A 63 -6.35 13.40 -10.51
N LYS A 64 -5.10 13.57 -10.98
CA LYS A 64 -4.18 12.47 -11.32
C LYS A 64 -3.20 12.11 -10.20
N GLU A 65 -3.27 12.78 -9.06
CA GLU A 65 -2.36 12.54 -7.95
C GLU A 65 -2.84 11.32 -7.16
N PHE A 66 -1.93 10.55 -6.55
CA PHE A 66 -2.29 9.37 -5.76
C PHE A 66 -3.24 9.72 -4.60
N ARG A 67 -3.15 10.94 -4.05
CA ARG A 67 -4.08 11.43 -3.02
C ARG A 67 -5.54 11.48 -3.47
N ASP A 68 -5.79 11.55 -4.77
CA ASP A 68 -7.14 11.62 -5.36
C ASP A 68 -7.85 10.25 -5.40
N PHE A 69 -7.14 9.18 -5.04
CA PHE A 69 -7.63 7.81 -5.12
C PHE A 69 -7.86 7.19 -3.74
N ALA A 70 -9.00 6.52 -3.60
CA ALA A 70 -9.29 5.69 -2.44
C ALA A 70 -9.78 4.29 -2.82
N ILE A 71 -9.33 3.29 -2.06
CA ILE A 71 -9.82 1.91 -2.11
C ILE A 71 -10.62 1.68 -0.83
N LEU A 72 -11.93 1.46 -0.98
CA LEU A 72 -12.85 1.29 0.13
C LEU A 72 -13.31 -0.16 0.24
N TYR A 73 -13.27 -0.69 1.46
CA TYR A 73 -13.66 -2.07 1.76
C TYR A 73 -14.49 -2.19 3.03
N ARG A 74 -15.12 -3.35 3.23
CA ARG A 74 -15.94 -3.60 4.42
C ARG A 74 -15.13 -3.94 5.67
N ALA A 75 -13.99 -4.64 5.54
CA ALA A 75 -13.23 -5.17 6.67
C ALA A 75 -11.71 -5.10 6.46
N ASN A 76 -10.96 -4.82 7.53
CA ASN A 76 -9.51 -4.56 7.48
C ASN A 76 -8.67 -5.71 6.90
N HIS A 77 -9.07 -6.97 7.08
CA HIS A 77 -8.32 -8.12 6.53
C HIS A 77 -8.26 -8.12 4.99
N MET A 78 -9.18 -7.39 4.33
CA MET A 78 -9.19 -7.25 2.87
C MET A 78 -8.06 -6.35 2.37
N ALA A 79 -7.55 -5.43 3.21
CA ALA A 79 -6.51 -4.48 2.83
C ALA A 79 -5.23 -5.18 2.36
N ARG A 80 -4.84 -6.28 3.01
CA ARG A 80 -3.55 -6.96 2.79
C ARG A 80 -3.25 -7.27 1.33
N VAL A 81 -4.22 -7.78 0.58
CA VAL A 81 -4.02 -8.15 -0.84
C VAL A 81 -3.84 -6.91 -1.72
N PHE A 82 -4.54 -5.82 -1.38
CA PHE A 82 -4.41 -4.54 -2.08
C PHE A 82 -3.11 -3.83 -1.72
N GLU A 83 -2.67 -3.87 -0.46
CA GLU A 83 -1.36 -3.43 -0.04
C GLU A 83 -0.24 -4.15 -0.82
N GLN A 84 -0.32 -5.48 -0.95
CA GLN A 84 0.62 -6.27 -1.74
C GLN A 84 0.63 -5.85 -3.22
N ALA A 85 -0.54 -5.69 -3.84
CA ALA A 85 -0.64 -5.27 -5.25
C ALA A 85 -0.10 -3.84 -5.47
N LEU A 86 -0.38 -2.91 -4.55
CA LEU A 86 0.13 -1.54 -4.61
C LEU A 86 1.66 -1.50 -4.42
N ARG A 87 2.20 -2.27 -3.46
CA ARG A 87 3.64 -2.41 -3.26
C ARG A 87 4.35 -2.96 -4.49
N LYS A 88 3.79 -4.00 -5.11
CA LYS A 88 4.29 -4.60 -6.36
C LYS A 88 4.30 -3.58 -7.51
N ALA A 89 3.23 -2.79 -7.62
CA ALA A 89 3.11 -1.72 -8.62
C ALA A 89 3.86 -0.43 -8.23
N GLN A 90 4.61 -0.45 -7.14
CA GLN A 90 5.36 0.70 -6.61
C GLN A 90 4.50 1.94 -6.31
N ILE A 91 3.21 1.74 -6.02
CA ILE A 91 2.27 2.82 -5.70
C ILE A 91 2.29 3.07 -4.18
N PRO A 92 2.55 4.31 -3.74
CA PRO A 92 2.53 4.65 -2.33
C PRO A 92 1.09 4.68 -1.80
N TYR A 93 0.90 4.20 -0.59
CA TYR A 93 -0.43 4.07 0.01
C TYR A 93 -0.40 4.29 1.52
N LYS A 94 -1.56 4.60 2.09
CA LYS A 94 -1.80 4.63 3.54
C LYS A 94 -3.04 3.83 3.89
N VAL A 95 -3.08 3.26 5.09
CA VAL A 95 -4.25 2.54 5.62
C VAL A 95 -4.88 3.36 6.72
N SER A 96 -6.16 3.74 6.56
CA SER A 96 -6.93 4.49 7.56
C SER A 96 -7.77 3.53 8.41
N GLY A 97 -7.68 3.67 9.74
CA GLY A 97 -8.51 2.89 10.69
C GLY A 97 -8.09 1.42 10.85
N GLY A 98 -6.84 1.09 10.50
CA GLY A 98 -6.23 -0.23 10.68
C GLY A 98 -4.71 -0.13 10.74
N GLN A 99 -4.04 -1.23 11.12
CA GLN A 99 -2.58 -1.30 11.14
C GLN A 99 -2.06 -1.55 9.72
N SER A 100 -1.28 -0.63 9.17
CA SER A 100 -0.60 -0.80 7.88
C SER A 100 0.50 -1.85 7.97
N PHE A 101 0.91 -2.44 6.83
CA PHE A 101 2.15 -3.23 6.77
C PHE A 101 3.35 -2.48 7.37
N PHE A 102 3.47 -1.18 7.09
CA PHE A 102 4.56 -0.33 7.60
C PHE A 102 4.43 0.01 9.09
N ASP A 103 3.28 -0.28 9.71
CA ASP A 103 3.07 -0.05 11.15
C ASP A 103 3.50 -1.21 12.03
N ARG A 104 3.85 -2.35 11.42
CA ARG A 104 4.35 -3.52 12.13
C ARG A 104 5.68 -3.21 12.80
N ALA A 105 5.88 -3.70 14.02
CA ALA A 105 7.06 -3.38 14.82
C ALA A 105 8.34 -3.78 14.08
N GLU A 106 8.37 -4.99 13.53
CA GLU A 106 9.50 -5.53 12.79
C GLU A 106 9.84 -4.72 11.52
N ILE A 107 8.81 -4.18 10.85
CA ILE A 107 9.00 -3.35 9.65
C ILE A 107 9.47 -1.95 10.04
N LYS A 108 8.94 -1.38 11.13
CA LYS A 108 9.40 -0.08 11.63
C LYS A 108 10.86 -0.14 12.13
N ASP A 109 11.31 -1.27 12.67
CA ASP A 109 12.70 -1.47 13.07
C ASP A 109 13.64 -1.41 11.87
N LEU A 110 13.32 -2.17 10.80
CA LEU A 110 14.07 -2.15 9.54
C LEU A 110 14.03 -0.76 8.87
N CYS A 111 12.87 -0.10 8.87
CA CYS A 111 12.76 1.29 8.42
C CYS A 111 13.63 2.24 9.25
N GLY A 112 13.77 2.02 10.55
CA GLY A 112 14.67 2.78 11.42
C GLY A 112 16.13 2.64 10.97
N TRP A 113 16.56 1.43 10.64
CA TRP A 113 17.89 1.20 10.07
C TRP A 113 18.09 1.92 8.74
N PHE A 114 17.16 1.77 7.80
CA PHE A 114 17.23 2.44 6.50
C PHE A 114 17.21 3.97 6.62
N ARG A 115 16.39 4.52 7.52
CA ARG A 115 16.38 5.95 7.83
C ARG A 115 17.74 6.42 8.32
N LEU A 116 18.38 5.67 9.21
CA LEU A 116 19.71 6.01 9.73
C LEU A 116 20.80 5.92 8.67
N TRP A 117 20.75 4.94 7.76
CA TRP A 117 21.67 4.85 6.62
C TRP A 117 21.55 6.06 5.69
N VAL A 118 20.31 6.54 5.49
CA VAL A 118 20.01 7.67 4.61
C VAL A 118 20.32 9.01 5.26
N ASN A 119 20.02 9.14 6.55
CA ASN A 119 20.19 10.37 7.31
C ASN A 119 20.72 10.03 8.71
N SER A 120 22.00 10.26 8.92
CA SER A 120 22.66 10.07 10.21
C SER A 120 22.13 10.98 11.32
N ASP A 121 21.47 12.09 10.97
CA ASP A 121 20.95 13.06 11.94
C ASP A 121 19.54 12.71 12.45
N ASP A 122 19.01 11.55 12.08
CA ASP A 122 17.70 11.06 12.50
C ASP A 122 17.77 10.38 13.88
N ASP A 123 17.72 11.18 14.96
CA ASP A 123 17.82 10.70 16.34
C ASP A 123 16.77 9.62 16.72
N PRO A 124 15.49 9.73 16.33
CA PRO A 124 14.52 8.63 16.55
C PRO A 124 14.92 7.33 15.85
N ALA A 125 15.42 7.40 14.61
CA ALA A 125 15.90 6.23 13.88
C ALA A 125 17.16 5.64 14.54
N PHE A 126 18.08 6.49 15.00
CA PHE A 126 19.26 6.09 15.77
C PHE A 126 18.88 5.30 17.03
N LEU A 127 17.98 5.84 17.86
CA LEU A 127 17.56 5.20 19.10
C LEU A 127 16.89 3.85 18.84
N ARG A 128 16.12 3.74 17.76
CA ARG A 128 15.51 2.47 17.36
C ARG A 128 16.55 1.45 16.88
N ALA A 129 17.44 1.85 15.98
CA ALA A 129 18.44 0.97 15.41
C ALA A 129 19.43 0.46 16.47
N VAL A 130 19.88 1.33 17.39
CA VAL A 130 20.86 0.95 18.42
C VAL A 130 20.28 0.01 19.48
N THR A 131 18.96 0.09 19.75
CA THR A 131 18.29 -0.72 20.78
C THR A 131 17.71 -2.03 20.26
N THR A 132 17.51 -2.15 18.94
CA THR A 132 16.85 -3.31 18.34
C THR A 132 17.65 -3.90 17.17
N PRO A 133 18.18 -5.13 17.29
CA PRO A 133 18.26 -5.98 18.50
C PRO A 133 19.14 -5.42 19.63
N LYS A 134 19.07 -6.02 20.83
CA LYS A 134 19.83 -5.55 22.00
C LYS A 134 21.34 -5.75 21.80
N ARG A 135 22.11 -4.65 21.86
CA ARG A 135 23.57 -4.64 21.65
C ARG A 135 24.40 -4.36 22.91
N GLY A 136 23.80 -4.52 24.09
CA GLY A 136 24.47 -4.23 25.37
C GLY A 136 24.67 -2.73 25.66
N ILE A 137 24.07 -1.84 24.87
CA ILE A 137 24.05 -0.39 25.13
C ILE A 137 22.82 -0.07 26.00
N GLY A 138 23.06 0.33 27.25
CA GLY A 138 22.01 0.56 28.23
C GLY A 138 21.35 1.93 28.12
N HIS A 139 20.13 2.07 28.67
CA HIS A 139 19.37 3.32 28.71
C HIS A 139 20.14 4.47 29.37
N THR A 140 20.94 4.20 30.40
CA THR A 140 21.79 5.21 31.07
C THR A 140 22.86 5.77 30.14
N THR A 141 23.46 4.92 29.30
CA THR A 141 24.44 5.34 28.29
C THR A 141 23.79 6.20 27.22
N LEU A 142 22.61 5.80 26.73
CA LEU A 142 21.85 6.57 25.74
C LEU A 142 21.38 7.92 26.29
N ALA A 143 20.97 7.98 27.57
CA ALA A 143 20.58 9.23 28.23
C ALA A 143 21.78 10.18 28.37
N ALA A 144 22.95 9.67 28.76
CA ALA A 144 24.19 10.45 28.83
C ALA A 144 24.61 10.98 27.45
N LEU A 145 24.54 10.13 26.41
CA LEU A 145 24.79 10.52 25.02
C LEU A 145 23.81 11.59 24.55
N GLY A 146 22.51 11.46 24.86
CA GLY A 146 21.50 12.45 24.50
C GLY A 146 21.70 13.79 25.19
N THR A 147 22.14 13.78 26.45
CA THR A 147 22.46 15.01 27.20
C THR A 147 23.66 15.71 26.58
N PHE A 148 24.72 14.95 26.25
CA PHE A 148 25.89 15.46 25.56
C PHE A 148 25.55 16.02 24.17
N ALA A 149 24.83 15.25 23.34
CA ALA A 149 24.40 15.66 22.00
C ALA A 149 23.59 16.97 22.05
N SER A 150 22.66 17.09 23.00
CA SER A 150 21.86 18.31 23.20
C SER A 150 22.71 19.51 23.60
N GLN A 151 23.67 19.32 24.52
CA GLN A 151 24.58 20.39 24.97
C GLN A 151 25.44 20.95 23.83
N TYR A 152 25.94 20.07 22.96
CA TYR A 152 26.81 20.45 21.84
C TYR A 152 26.07 20.67 20.52
N LYS A 153 24.73 20.59 20.52
CA LYS A 153 23.86 20.73 19.32
C LYS A 153 24.28 19.78 18.18
N LEU A 154 24.60 18.55 18.53
CA LEU A 154 24.91 17.47 17.59
C LEU A 154 23.74 16.49 17.53
N SER A 155 23.60 15.75 16.43
CA SER A 155 22.80 14.53 16.41
C SER A 155 23.43 13.46 17.32
N LEU A 156 22.64 12.49 17.75
CA LEU A 156 23.12 11.35 18.53
C LEU A 156 24.23 10.59 17.79
N PHE A 157 24.10 10.44 16.48
CA PHE A 157 25.12 9.81 15.64
C PHE A 157 26.38 10.68 15.53
N GLY A 158 26.24 11.98 15.27
CA GLY A 158 27.37 12.90 15.21
C GLY A 158 28.14 12.98 16.53
N ALA A 159 27.43 12.89 17.66
CA ALA A 159 28.02 12.89 18.99
C ALA A 159 28.96 11.71 19.24
N LEU A 160 28.77 10.57 18.55
CA LEU A 160 29.64 9.39 18.66
C LEU A 160 31.10 9.69 18.31
N PHE A 161 31.35 10.65 17.43
CA PHE A 161 32.69 10.95 16.92
C PHE A 161 33.31 12.17 17.59
N SER A 162 32.66 12.72 18.62
CA SER A 162 33.19 13.87 19.37
C SER A 162 34.34 13.46 20.28
N ALA A 163 35.46 14.18 20.18
CA ALA A 163 36.64 13.96 21.02
C ALA A 163 36.37 14.14 22.52
N SER A 164 35.32 14.89 22.89
CA SER A 164 34.94 15.15 24.27
C SER A 164 34.01 14.09 24.86
N LEU A 165 33.46 13.17 24.07
CA LEU A 165 32.56 12.11 24.55
C LEU A 165 33.15 11.25 25.70
N PRO A 166 34.45 10.90 25.70
CA PRO A 166 35.10 10.17 26.79
C PRO A 166 35.10 10.86 28.15
N SER A 167 34.80 12.17 28.21
CA SER A 167 34.68 12.89 29.49
C SER A 167 33.37 12.63 30.22
N VAL A 168 32.34 12.11 29.52
CA VAL A 168 30.97 11.96 30.05
C VAL A 168 30.54 10.50 30.13
N ILE A 169 31.06 9.63 29.27
CA ILE A 169 30.68 8.21 29.19
C ILE A 169 31.86 7.30 29.57
N PRO A 170 31.65 6.21 30.35
CA PRO A 170 32.72 5.26 30.67
C PRO A 170 33.27 4.55 29.42
N ALA A 171 34.56 4.25 29.40
CA ALA A 171 35.26 3.66 28.25
C ALA A 171 34.60 2.38 27.68
N ARG A 172 34.05 1.51 28.54
CA ARG A 172 33.35 0.29 28.11
C ARG A 172 32.10 0.58 27.29
N ALA A 173 31.32 1.58 27.71
CA ALA A 173 30.09 1.98 27.03
C ALA A 173 30.39 2.72 25.70
N ILE A 174 31.50 3.46 25.66
CA ILE A 174 32.00 4.11 24.44
C ILE A 174 32.41 3.08 23.39
N GLY A 175 33.05 1.98 23.79
CA GLY A 175 33.46 0.92 22.87
C GLY A 175 32.31 0.43 21.99
N GLY A 176 31.18 0.07 22.61
CA GLY A 176 29.99 -0.39 21.90
C GLY A 176 29.34 0.70 21.03
N LEU A 177 29.33 1.96 21.50
CA LEU A 177 28.82 3.09 20.72
C LEU A 177 29.68 3.36 19.46
N HIS A 178 31.01 3.35 19.58
CA HIS A 178 31.90 3.52 18.44
C HIS A 178 31.85 2.34 17.47
N GLU A 179 31.72 1.11 17.97
CA GLU A 179 31.52 -0.08 17.14
C GLU A 179 30.23 0.06 16.32
N PHE A 180 29.13 0.44 16.96
CA PHE A 180 27.86 0.72 16.28
C PHE A 180 28.00 1.82 15.22
N GLY A 181 28.64 2.95 15.56
CA GLY A 181 28.85 4.05 14.63
C GLY A 181 29.65 3.66 13.39
N ARG A 182 30.73 2.87 13.57
CA ARG A 182 31.50 2.33 12.44
C ARG A 182 30.68 1.36 11.60
N TYR A 183 29.89 0.50 12.24
CA TYR A 183 29.03 -0.45 11.56
C TYR A 183 27.99 0.24 10.68
N VAL A 184 27.34 1.29 11.18
CA VAL A 184 26.39 2.09 10.39
C VAL A 184 27.06 2.75 9.18
N ASN A 185 28.26 3.32 9.35
CA ASN A 185 29.02 3.90 8.23
C ASN A 185 29.39 2.86 7.17
N ASP A 186 29.78 1.65 7.60
CA ASP A 186 30.08 0.54 6.69
C ASP A 186 28.84 0.06 5.93
N LEU A 187 27.70 -0.08 6.61
CA LEU A 187 26.43 -0.43 5.98
C LEU A 187 25.99 0.62 4.96
N GLU A 188 26.11 1.91 5.27
CA GLU A 188 25.82 3.01 4.36
C GLU A 188 26.69 2.93 3.11
N TYR A 189 28.01 2.77 3.30
CA TYR A 189 28.97 2.67 2.21
C TYR A 189 28.70 1.46 1.30
N LYS A 190 28.39 0.30 1.88
CA LYS A 190 28.02 -0.91 1.14
C LYS A 190 26.69 -0.73 0.41
N ALA A 191 25.65 -0.22 1.07
CA ALA A 191 24.33 0.00 0.48
C ALA A 191 24.37 0.95 -0.73
N ARG A 192 25.28 1.94 -0.73
CA ARG A 192 25.52 2.84 -1.86
C ARG A 192 26.07 2.10 -3.10
N GLN A 193 26.86 1.04 -2.90
CA GLN A 193 27.49 0.27 -3.97
C GLN A 193 26.69 -0.97 -4.40
N THR A 194 25.74 -1.41 -3.58
CA THR A 194 24.87 -2.54 -3.88
C THR A 194 23.86 -2.15 -4.96
N MET A 195 24.14 -2.54 -6.20
CA MET A 195 23.34 -2.21 -7.38
C MET A 195 22.52 -3.40 -7.88
N GLY A 196 21.23 -3.20 -8.11
CA GLY A 196 20.34 -4.25 -8.64
C GLY A 196 19.81 -5.22 -7.59
N ALA A 197 18.77 -5.95 -7.96
CA ALA A 197 17.95 -6.74 -7.05
C ALA A 197 18.68 -7.96 -6.47
N GLU A 198 19.48 -8.66 -7.27
CA GLU A 198 20.21 -9.84 -6.80
C GLU A 198 21.23 -9.47 -5.70
N SER A 199 22.06 -8.46 -5.96
CA SER A 199 23.03 -7.96 -4.98
C SER A 199 22.34 -7.36 -3.75
N ALA A 200 21.23 -6.66 -3.92
CA ALA A 200 20.44 -6.13 -2.81
C ALA A 200 19.86 -7.25 -1.93
N ARG A 201 19.36 -8.32 -2.53
CA ARG A 201 18.82 -9.48 -1.80
C ARG A 201 19.91 -10.17 -0.98
N ALA A 202 21.08 -10.39 -1.57
CA ALA A 202 22.23 -10.96 -0.86
C ALA A 202 22.68 -10.07 0.31
N PHE A 203 22.85 -8.77 0.08
CA PHE A 203 23.24 -7.81 1.11
C PHE A 203 22.25 -7.77 2.27
N LEU A 204 20.94 -7.72 1.99
CA LEU A 204 19.91 -7.67 3.04
C LEU A 204 19.87 -8.98 3.85
N ALA A 205 20.04 -10.13 3.21
CA ALA A 205 20.10 -11.42 3.89
C ALA A 205 21.33 -11.52 4.83
N ASP A 206 22.50 -11.10 4.35
CA ASP A 206 23.72 -11.06 5.16
C ASP A 206 23.59 -10.09 6.33
N TRP A 207 23.04 -8.89 6.09
CA TRP A 207 22.79 -7.90 7.13
C TRP A 207 21.84 -8.41 8.22
N LEU A 208 20.71 -9.03 7.86
CA LEU A 208 19.76 -9.59 8.83
C LEU A 208 20.40 -10.67 9.70
N LYS A 209 21.29 -11.47 9.12
CA LYS A 209 22.05 -12.51 9.81
C LYS A 209 23.10 -11.91 10.74
N GLU A 210 23.84 -10.90 10.28
CA GLU A 210 24.87 -10.21 11.09
C GLU A 210 24.28 -9.57 12.36
N ILE A 211 23.10 -8.95 12.25
CA ILE A 211 22.42 -8.37 13.42
C ILE A 211 21.60 -9.39 14.24
N ASP A 212 21.57 -10.66 13.81
CA ASP A 212 20.80 -11.76 14.41
C ASP A 212 19.30 -11.41 14.59
N TYR A 213 18.70 -10.80 13.55
CA TYR A 213 17.33 -10.27 13.64
C TYR A 213 16.28 -11.37 13.75
N GLU A 214 16.50 -12.51 13.08
CA GLU A 214 15.59 -13.66 13.16
C GLU A 214 15.49 -14.14 14.61
N ARG A 215 16.62 -14.42 15.25
CA ARG A 215 16.65 -14.83 16.65
C ARG A 215 16.02 -13.77 17.55
N HIS A 216 16.26 -12.49 17.30
CA HIS A 216 15.63 -11.41 18.06
C HIS A 216 14.09 -11.47 18.02
N ILE A 217 13.50 -11.80 16.86
CA ILE A 217 12.04 -11.96 16.73
C ILE A 217 11.56 -13.18 17.51
N TYR A 218 12.25 -14.31 17.39
CA TYR A 218 11.86 -15.55 18.08
C TYR A 218 12.01 -15.46 19.60
N ASP A 219 13.07 -14.81 20.08
CA ASP A 219 13.28 -14.57 21.52
C ASP A 219 12.29 -13.55 22.11
N GLY A 220 11.68 -12.71 21.26
CA GLY A 220 10.76 -11.64 21.66
C GLY A 220 9.27 -12.03 21.63
N GLU A 221 8.93 -13.23 21.18
CA GLU A 221 7.54 -13.67 20.97
C GLU A 221 7.28 -15.00 21.67
N ASP A 222 6.13 -15.11 22.37
CA ASP A 222 5.78 -16.32 23.13
C ASP A 222 5.32 -17.49 22.23
N SER A 223 4.89 -17.18 21.00
CA SER A 223 4.36 -18.16 20.05
C SER A 223 5.26 -18.29 18.84
N GLU A 224 5.73 -19.51 18.57
CA GLU A 224 6.53 -19.83 17.38
C GLU A 224 5.78 -19.49 16.08
N GLN A 225 4.46 -19.68 16.04
CA GLN A 225 3.65 -19.33 14.87
C GLN A 225 3.59 -17.81 14.65
N ALA A 226 3.51 -17.02 15.72
CA ALA A 226 3.52 -15.57 15.64
C ALA A 226 4.91 -15.06 15.21
N ALA A 227 5.99 -15.63 15.77
CA ALA A 227 7.37 -15.33 15.37
C ALA A 227 7.61 -15.62 13.88
N ALA A 228 7.23 -16.82 13.41
CA ALA A 228 7.36 -17.20 12.01
C ALA A 228 6.57 -16.26 11.06
N SER A 229 5.39 -15.80 11.49
CA SER A 229 4.58 -14.84 10.75
C SER A 229 5.24 -13.46 10.67
N ARG A 230 5.85 -12.97 11.78
CA ARG A 230 6.64 -11.72 11.78
C ARG A 230 7.88 -11.83 10.90
N TRP A 231 8.60 -12.95 11.00
CA TRP A 231 9.76 -13.21 10.17
C TRP A 231 9.41 -13.27 8.68
N THR A 232 8.28 -13.88 8.33
CA THR A 232 7.76 -13.84 6.96
C THR A 232 7.53 -12.41 6.48
N ASN A 233 7.03 -11.50 7.32
CA ASN A 233 6.87 -10.09 6.93
C ASN A 233 8.23 -9.41 6.67
N VAL A 234 9.26 -9.72 7.47
CA VAL A 234 10.63 -9.22 7.27
C VAL A 234 11.19 -9.66 5.93
N LEU A 235 11.09 -10.96 5.62
CA LEU A 235 11.55 -11.50 4.35
C LEU A 235 10.79 -10.89 3.17
N GLU A 236 9.44 -10.80 3.25
CA GLU A 236 8.61 -10.13 2.24
C GLU A 236 9.05 -8.66 2.03
N PHE A 237 9.43 -7.95 3.10
CA PHE A 237 9.90 -6.58 3.01
C PHE A 237 11.27 -6.46 2.36
N CYS A 238 12.21 -7.34 2.71
CA CYS A 238 13.55 -7.36 2.11
C CYS A 238 13.50 -7.74 0.63
N ASP A 239 12.69 -8.72 0.25
CA ASP A 239 12.47 -9.07 -1.16
C ASP A 239 11.85 -7.91 -1.93
N TRP A 240 10.90 -7.20 -1.32
CA TRP A 240 10.30 -6.01 -1.92
C TRP A 240 11.32 -4.88 -2.09
N MET A 241 12.18 -4.61 -1.10
CA MET A 241 13.28 -3.65 -1.20
C MET A 241 14.25 -4.02 -2.32
N ALA A 242 14.66 -5.29 -2.38
CA ALA A 242 15.56 -5.80 -3.39
C ALA A 242 14.98 -5.65 -4.81
N ALA A 243 13.72 -6.05 -5.02
CA ALA A 243 13.06 -5.94 -6.33
C ALA A 243 13.03 -4.49 -6.86
N ARG A 244 12.95 -3.48 -5.99
CA ARG A 244 12.98 -2.06 -6.39
C ARG A 244 14.36 -1.58 -6.84
N CYS A 245 15.43 -2.31 -6.53
CA CYS A 245 16.77 -2.03 -7.02
C CYS A 245 16.91 -2.37 -8.52
N GLY A 246 15.95 -3.10 -9.11
CA GLY A 246 15.89 -3.37 -10.55
C GLY A 246 16.99 -4.30 -11.04
N GLY A 247 17.24 -4.32 -12.35
CA GLY A 247 18.28 -5.15 -12.96
C GLY A 247 17.95 -6.65 -13.06
N GLU A 248 16.73 -7.07 -12.73
CA GLU A 248 16.22 -8.41 -13.04
C GLU A 248 15.95 -8.53 -14.55
N VAL A 249 16.25 -9.70 -15.11
CA VAL A 249 15.95 -10.05 -16.51
C VAL A 249 14.65 -10.84 -16.51
N ASP A 250 13.62 -10.30 -17.18
CA ASP A 250 12.30 -10.93 -17.26
C ASP A 250 12.35 -12.10 -18.28
N ASP A 251 12.82 -13.26 -17.85
CA ASP A 251 13.09 -14.46 -18.67
C ASP A 251 11.82 -15.30 -18.97
N ALA A 252 10.67 -14.65 -19.19
CA ALA A 252 9.42 -15.38 -19.41
C ALA A 252 9.07 -15.63 -20.89
N SER A 253 9.77 -15.07 -21.89
CA SER A 253 9.34 -15.25 -23.29
C SER A 253 10.39 -15.11 -24.42
N GLY A 254 11.67 -14.88 -24.12
CA GLY A 254 12.71 -14.83 -25.18
C GLY A 254 12.55 -13.71 -26.22
N ALA A 255 11.66 -12.73 -25.98
CA ALA A 255 11.47 -11.58 -26.85
C ALA A 255 11.66 -10.28 -26.03
N THR A 256 12.80 -9.63 -26.25
CA THR A 256 13.17 -8.29 -25.76
C THR A 256 13.08 -8.13 -24.23
N SER A 257 14.11 -8.58 -23.54
CA SER A 257 14.31 -8.37 -22.11
C SER A 257 14.44 -6.87 -21.81
N VAL A 258 13.39 -6.26 -21.27
CA VAL A 258 13.45 -4.89 -20.76
C VAL A 258 14.17 -4.95 -19.42
N VAL A 259 15.49 -4.74 -19.44
CA VAL A 259 16.28 -4.60 -18.21
C VAL A 259 15.80 -3.32 -17.51
N SER A 260 15.18 -3.48 -16.34
CA SER A 260 14.84 -2.34 -15.50
C SER A 260 16.11 -1.62 -15.06
N GLU A 261 16.04 -0.29 -14.97
CA GLU A 261 17.14 0.54 -14.48
C GLU A 261 17.65 0.03 -13.13
N ARG A 262 18.97 -0.19 -13.02
CA ARG A 262 19.61 -0.60 -11.77
C ARG A 262 19.75 0.62 -10.86
N LYS A 263 19.24 0.49 -9.64
CA LYS A 263 19.36 1.49 -8.58
C LYS A 263 20.17 0.92 -7.43
N SER A 264 20.82 1.80 -6.68
CA SER A 264 21.48 1.40 -5.44
C SER A 264 20.45 1.09 -4.36
N LEU A 265 20.78 0.20 -3.42
CA LEU A 265 19.92 -0.06 -2.27
C LEU A 265 19.70 1.22 -1.44
N LEU A 266 20.71 2.11 -1.36
CA LEU A 266 20.60 3.39 -0.68
C LEU A 266 19.54 4.30 -1.32
N GLU A 267 19.48 4.41 -2.65
CA GLU A 267 18.42 5.19 -3.35
C GLU A 267 17.02 4.64 -3.08
N VAL A 268 16.88 3.31 -3.05
CA VAL A 268 15.62 2.67 -2.70
C VAL A 268 15.27 2.97 -1.24
N ALA A 269 16.22 2.85 -0.31
CA ALA A 269 16.06 3.18 1.10
C ALA A 269 15.66 4.65 1.30
N GLN A 270 16.17 5.60 0.51
CA GLN A 270 15.74 7.00 0.53
C GLN A 270 14.26 7.13 0.19
N THR A 271 13.83 6.46 -0.89
CA THR A 271 12.42 6.47 -1.31
C THR A 271 11.52 5.89 -0.22
N ILE A 272 11.93 4.78 0.42
CA ILE A 272 11.13 4.12 1.47
C ILE A 272 11.17 4.88 2.79
N SER A 273 12.29 5.51 3.13
CA SER A 273 12.42 6.38 4.29
C SER A 273 11.36 7.48 4.24
N LEU A 274 11.19 8.14 3.09
CA LEU A 274 10.12 9.10 2.86
C LEU A 274 8.74 8.46 3.08
N LEU A 275 8.47 7.29 2.51
CA LEU A 275 7.20 6.57 2.67
C LEU A 275 6.92 6.12 4.11
N SER A 276 7.93 5.76 4.90
CA SER A 276 7.75 5.31 6.28
C SER A 276 7.40 6.47 7.22
N THR A 277 7.90 7.67 6.93
CA THR A 277 7.56 8.89 7.69
C THR A 277 6.15 9.39 7.43
N ILE A 278 5.50 8.90 6.36
CA ILE A 278 4.11 9.23 5.99
C ILE A 278 3.14 8.78 7.06
N SER A 279 3.35 7.61 7.67
CA SER A 279 2.51 7.09 8.74
C SER A 279 2.59 7.93 10.02
N ASP A 280 3.73 8.58 10.26
CA ASP A 280 4.00 9.31 11.51
C ASP A 280 3.67 10.81 11.42
N ARG A 281 3.59 11.38 10.22
CA ARG A 281 3.23 12.80 9.98
C ARG A 281 1.74 12.87 9.63
N GLY A 282 1.00 13.72 10.36
CA GLY A 282 -0.46 13.84 10.27
C GLY A 282 -1.03 13.89 8.83
N ASP A 283 -2.29 13.49 8.71
CA ASP A 283 -3.00 13.09 7.48
C ASP A 283 -3.10 14.11 6.33
N GLN A 284 -2.64 15.35 6.52
CA GLN A 284 -2.82 16.42 5.55
C GLN A 284 -1.57 16.56 4.69
N ASP A 285 -1.75 16.40 3.37
CA ASP A 285 -0.83 16.82 2.29
C ASP A 285 0.09 15.75 1.66
N GLN A 286 -0.21 14.46 1.82
CA GLN A 286 0.63 13.39 1.27
C GLN A 286 0.06 12.79 -0.01
N ASN A 287 0.88 12.72 -1.07
CA ASN A 287 0.49 12.20 -2.38
C ASN A 287 0.48 10.65 -2.41
N VAL A 288 -0.47 10.03 -1.73
CA VAL A 288 -0.59 8.57 -1.56
C VAL A 288 -2.02 8.07 -1.71
N VAL A 289 -2.20 6.82 -2.18
CA VAL A 289 -3.54 6.19 -2.28
C VAL A 289 -4.07 5.87 -0.89
N THR A 290 -5.33 6.16 -0.62
CA THR A 290 -5.95 5.86 0.68
C THR A 290 -6.67 4.52 0.67
N LEU A 291 -6.30 3.60 1.56
CA LEU A 291 -7.03 2.36 1.84
C LEU A 291 -7.85 2.59 3.11
N SER A 292 -9.16 2.39 3.07
CA SER A 292 -10.01 2.65 4.22
C SER A 292 -11.19 1.71 4.29
N THR A 293 -11.66 1.46 5.52
CA THR A 293 -12.97 0.83 5.69
C THR A 293 -14.08 1.81 5.34
N LEU A 294 -15.22 1.29 4.90
CA LEU A 294 -16.43 2.09 4.69
C LEU A 294 -16.84 2.92 5.93
N HIS A 295 -16.57 2.41 7.13
CA HIS A 295 -16.84 3.13 8.39
C HIS A 295 -15.88 4.31 8.59
N ALA A 296 -14.58 4.08 8.40
CA ALA A 296 -13.55 5.11 8.56
C ALA A 296 -13.58 6.16 7.43
N ALA A 297 -14.22 5.86 6.29
CA ALA A 297 -14.40 6.80 5.19
C ALA A 297 -15.53 7.82 5.41
N LYS A 298 -16.30 7.72 6.51
CA LYS A 298 -17.42 8.63 6.77
C LYS A 298 -16.94 10.08 6.91
N GLY A 299 -17.52 10.97 6.11
CA GLY A 299 -17.17 12.39 6.11
C GLY A 299 -15.97 12.76 5.23
N LEU A 300 -15.31 11.77 4.62
CA LEU A 300 -14.23 11.97 3.65
C LEU A 300 -14.77 11.85 2.22
N GLU A 301 -14.04 12.35 1.23
CA GLU A 301 -14.39 12.24 -0.18
C GLU A 301 -13.14 12.25 -1.06
N TRP A 302 -13.22 11.56 -2.19
CA TRP A 302 -12.13 11.44 -3.15
C TRP A 302 -12.67 11.56 -4.58
N PRO A 303 -11.91 12.15 -5.51
CA PRO A 303 -12.23 12.14 -6.94
C PRO A 303 -12.51 10.72 -7.48
N HIS A 304 -11.66 9.77 -7.14
CA HIS A 304 -11.72 8.41 -7.66
C HIS A 304 -11.82 7.38 -6.54
N VAL A 305 -12.87 6.55 -6.56
CA VAL A 305 -13.09 5.51 -5.56
C VAL A 305 -13.20 4.13 -6.21
N MET A 306 -12.45 3.17 -5.67
CA MET A 306 -12.59 1.75 -5.93
C MET A 306 -13.26 1.09 -4.72
N LEU A 307 -14.52 0.70 -4.87
CA LEU A 307 -15.28 -0.02 -3.86
C LEU A 307 -15.15 -1.53 -4.12
N ILE A 308 -14.43 -2.23 -3.25
CA ILE A 308 -13.98 -3.60 -3.48
C ILE A 308 -14.70 -4.63 -2.59
N GLY A 309 -14.65 -5.90 -3.00
CA GLY A 309 -15.25 -7.02 -2.29
C GLY A 309 -16.76 -6.87 -2.07
N VAL A 310 -17.46 -6.34 -3.08
CA VAL A 310 -18.91 -6.13 -3.08
C VAL A 310 -19.61 -7.44 -3.42
N ASN A 311 -19.42 -8.41 -2.53
CA ASN A 311 -19.93 -9.77 -2.59
C ASN A 311 -21.00 -10.01 -1.52
N GLU A 312 -21.97 -10.88 -1.81
CA GLU A 312 -22.88 -11.39 -0.78
C GLU A 312 -22.09 -12.05 0.37
N GLY A 313 -22.48 -11.73 1.60
CA GLY A 313 -21.81 -12.19 2.82
C GLY A 313 -20.57 -11.37 3.23
N LEU A 314 -20.05 -10.50 2.35
CA LEU A 314 -19.05 -9.49 2.69
C LEU A 314 -19.69 -8.10 2.81
N LEU A 315 -20.33 -7.62 1.75
CA LEU A 315 -21.09 -6.38 1.74
C LEU A 315 -22.39 -6.65 0.96
N PRO A 316 -23.50 -6.97 1.64
CA PRO A 316 -23.69 -6.86 3.09
C PRO A 316 -23.02 -7.97 3.92
N PHE A 317 -22.49 -7.61 5.09
CA PHE A 317 -21.80 -8.54 5.98
C PHE A 317 -22.75 -9.50 6.70
N LYS A 318 -22.49 -10.81 6.57
CA LYS A 318 -23.12 -11.92 7.33
C LYS A 318 -24.61 -11.70 7.63
N LEU A 319 -25.44 -11.75 6.59
CA LEU A 319 -26.89 -11.66 6.78
C LEU A 319 -27.51 -12.91 7.39
N ASP A 320 -26.97 -14.11 7.19
CA ASP A 320 -27.39 -15.33 7.90
C ASP A 320 -26.28 -16.39 7.89
N ASP A 321 -26.25 -17.24 8.92
CA ASP A 321 -25.34 -18.37 9.13
C ASP A 321 -25.72 -19.64 8.34
N ASP A 322 -26.68 -19.60 7.40
CA ASP A 322 -27.14 -20.84 6.74
C ASP A 322 -27.64 -20.61 5.30
N ASP A 323 -26.73 -20.62 4.33
CA ASP A 323 -26.93 -20.90 2.89
C ASP A 323 -28.34 -20.64 2.29
N GLY A 324 -28.93 -19.46 2.56
CA GLY A 324 -30.25 -19.07 2.03
C GLY A 324 -31.44 -19.93 2.48
N ARG A 325 -31.34 -20.68 3.59
CA ARG A 325 -32.39 -21.63 4.03
C ARG A 325 -33.44 -21.06 4.98
N GLN A 326 -33.24 -19.88 5.56
CA GLN A 326 -34.25 -19.26 6.42
C GLN A 326 -35.32 -18.53 5.58
N GLN A 327 -36.52 -19.10 5.56
CA GLN A 327 -37.68 -18.61 4.80
C GLN A 327 -38.38 -17.38 5.45
N LYS A 328 -37.96 -16.95 6.63
CA LYS A 328 -38.42 -15.71 7.30
C LYS A 328 -37.22 -14.93 7.82
N VAL A 329 -36.96 -13.78 7.19
CA VAL A 329 -35.99 -12.79 7.65
C VAL A 329 -36.50 -12.21 8.97
N SER A 330 -35.74 -12.38 10.05
CA SER A 330 -36.08 -11.76 11.35
C SER A 330 -36.03 -10.23 11.25
N GLU A 331 -36.76 -9.50 12.11
CA GLU A 331 -36.69 -8.03 12.15
C GLU A 331 -35.26 -7.53 12.42
N ASP A 332 -34.45 -8.27 13.19
CA ASP A 332 -33.04 -7.97 13.43
C ASP A 332 -32.20 -8.12 12.15
N THR A 333 -32.38 -9.22 11.41
CA THR A 333 -31.71 -9.44 10.11
C THR A 333 -32.04 -8.32 9.12
N LEU A 334 -33.31 -7.89 9.10
CA LEU A 334 -33.78 -6.80 8.24
C LEU A 334 -33.15 -5.47 8.64
N THR A 335 -33.05 -5.18 9.93
CA THR A 335 -32.38 -3.99 10.47
C THR A 335 -30.89 -3.97 10.12
N ARG A 336 -30.19 -5.11 10.26
CA ARG A 336 -28.78 -5.24 9.85
C ARG A 336 -28.58 -5.04 8.36
N LEU A 337 -29.48 -5.57 7.51
CA LEU A 337 -29.45 -5.31 6.07
C LEU A 337 -29.58 -3.82 5.77
N GLN A 338 -30.48 -3.14 6.47
CA GLN A 338 -30.69 -1.70 6.29
C GLN A 338 -29.43 -0.91 6.66
N GLU A 339 -28.72 -1.30 7.73
CA GLU A 339 -27.45 -0.67 8.12
C GLU A 339 -26.30 -0.97 7.13
N GLU A 340 -26.18 -2.20 6.63
CA GLU A 340 -25.19 -2.52 5.60
C GLU A 340 -25.47 -1.80 4.26
N ARG A 341 -26.74 -1.54 3.96
CA ARG A 341 -27.14 -0.70 2.81
C ARG A 341 -26.77 0.76 3.03
N ARG A 342 -26.86 1.28 4.27
CA ARG A 342 -26.35 2.62 4.60
C ARG A 342 -24.83 2.68 4.41
N LEU A 343 -24.11 1.62 4.75
CA LEU A 343 -22.67 1.52 4.46
C LEU A 343 -22.37 1.55 2.96
N MET A 344 -23.11 0.79 2.15
CA MET A 344 -22.99 0.85 0.69
C MET A 344 -23.27 2.26 0.15
N TYR A 345 -24.33 2.90 0.63
CA TYR A 345 -24.66 4.28 0.29
C TYR A 345 -23.53 5.26 0.66
N VAL A 346 -22.94 5.12 1.86
CA VAL A 346 -21.78 5.91 2.27
C VAL A 346 -20.63 5.70 1.28
N GLY A 347 -20.29 4.45 0.95
CA GLY A 347 -19.23 4.10 0.00
C GLY A 347 -19.41 4.74 -1.38
N ILE A 348 -20.60 4.61 -1.98
CA ILE A 348 -20.93 5.21 -3.28
C ILE A 348 -20.79 6.74 -3.22
N THR A 349 -21.24 7.36 -2.13
CA THR A 349 -21.23 8.83 -1.97
C THR A 349 -19.87 9.40 -1.56
N ARG A 350 -18.82 8.58 -1.36
CA ARG A 350 -17.46 9.09 -1.18
C ARG A 350 -16.79 9.48 -2.50
N ALA A 351 -17.32 9.00 -3.63
CA ALA A 351 -16.78 9.25 -4.96
C ALA A 351 -17.34 10.55 -5.55
N GLN A 352 -16.45 11.47 -5.95
CA GLN A 352 -16.86 12.72 -6.59
C GLN A 352 -16.96 12.60 -8.12
N ARG A 353 -16.00 11.90 -8.77
CA ARG A 353 -15.88 11.85 -10.24
C ARG A 353 -16.11 10.45 -10.81
N SER A 354 -15.38 9.45 -10.33
CA SER A 354 -15.51 8.08 -10.83
C SER A 354 -15.66 7.07 -9.70
N LEU A 355 -16.56 6.11 -9.89
CA LEU A 355 -16.74 4.97 -9.00
C LEU A 355 -16.56 3.68 -9.78
N ALA A 356 -15.64 2.82 -9.33
CA ALA A 356 -15.55 1.43 -9.74
C ALA A 356 -16.02 0.55 -8.58
N VAL A 357 -16.93 -0.38 -8.85
CA VAL A 357 -17.43 -1.36 -7.88
C VAL A 357 -16.99 -2.74 -8.35
N SER A 358 -16.24 -3.46 -7.53
CA SER A 358 -15.74 -4.79 -7.88
C SER A 358 -16.25 -5.88 -6.95
N TRP A 359 -16.36 -7.09 -7.50
CA TRP A 359 -16.73 -8.29 -6.79
C TRP A 359 -15.95 -9.49 -7.33
N THR A 360 -15.80 -10.53 -6.50
CA THR A 360 -15.04 -11.73 -6.85
C THR A 360 -15.94 -12.94 -7.11
N LYS A 361 -15.63 -13.76 -8.12
CA LYS A 361 -16.36 -15.01 -8.42
C LYS A 361 -16.06 -16.12 -7.41
N ARG A 362 -14.87 -16.08 -6.81
CA ARG A 362 -14.41 -17.02 -5.79
C ARG A 362 -13.76 -16.25 -4.66
N ARG A 363 -13.97 -16.71 -3.44
CA ARG A 363 -13.37 -16.09 -2.25
C ARG A 363 -12.84 -17.14 -1.27
N LYS A 364 -11.86 -16.76 -0.46
CA LYS A 364 -11.41 -17.59 0.66
C LYS A 364 -12.39 -17.50 1.83
N LYS A 365 -12.85 -18.66 2.32
CA LYS A 365 -13.62 -18.81 3.57
C LYS A 365 -12.85 -19.81 4.46
N GLY A 366 -12.09 -19.29 5.42
CA GLY A 366 -11.15 -20.11 6.20
C GLY A 366 -10.05 -20.66 5.29
N ARG A 367 -9.92 -21.99 5.21
CA ARG A 367 -8.93 -22.68 4.35
C ARG A 367 -9.47 -23.02 2.96
N GLU A 368 -10.78 -22.90 2.74
CA GLU A 368 -11.42 -23.31 1.49
C GLU A 368 -11.67 -22.12 0.57
N THR A 369 -11.65 -22.38 -0.74
CA THR A 369 -12.06 -21.40 -1.75
C THR A 369 -13.46 -21.75 -2.22
N VAL A 370 -14.41 -20.87 -1.93
CA VAL A 370 -15.83 -21.06 -2.25
C VAL A 370 -16.25 -20.14 -3.39
N ALA A 371 -17.25 -20.57 -4.17
CA ALA A 371 -17.91 -19.69 -5.12
C ALA A 371 -18.58 -18.55 -4.37
N ALA A 372 -18.51 -17.35 -4.93
CA ALA A 372 -19.08 -16.14 -4.37
C ALA A 372 -20.06 -15.51 -5.36
N GLN A 373 -21.08 -14.86 -4.81
CA GLN A 373 -22.09 -14.16 -5.59
C GLN A 373 -21.87 -12.65 -5.50
N PRO A 374 -22.23 -11.89 -6.55
CA PRO A 374 -22.23 -10.43 -6.48
C PRO A 374 -23.23 -9.97 -5.42
N SER A 375 -22.92 -8.89 -4.72
CA SER A 375 -23.86 -8.28 -3.76
C SER A 375 -25.17 -7.90 -4.44
N ARG A 376 -26.29 -8.11 -3.76
CA ARG A 376 -27.60 -7.58 -4.15
C ARG A 376 -27.59 -6.07 -4.35
N PHE A 377 -26.71 -5.36 -3.64
CA PHE A 377 -26.58 -3.91 -3.75
C PHE A 377 -26.15 -3.47 -5.15
N ILE A 378 -25.45 -4.31 -5.91
CA ILE A 378 -25.08 -4.01 -7.30
C ILE A 378 -26.33 -3.93 -8.18
N ALA A 379 -27.27 -4.86 -8.02
CA ALA A 379 -28.53 -4.85 -8.78
C ALA A 379 -29.40 -3.64 -8.40
N GLU A 380 -29.44 -3.29 -7.11
CA GLU A 380 -30.22 -2.17 -6.59
C GLU A 380 -29.67 -0.80 -7.00
N MET A 381 -28.43 -0.70 -7.49
CA MET A 381 -27.94 0.54 -8.11
C MET A 381 -28.73 0.92 -9.36
N ALA A 382 -29.41 -0.05 -10.00
CA ALA A 382 -30.18 0.12 -11.23
C ALA A 382 -29.38 0.88 -12.30
N LEU A 383 -28.14 0.43 -12.52
CA LEU A 383 -27.27 0.99 -13.55
C LEU A 383 -27.79 0.62 -14.93
N ASP A 384 -27.56 1.48 -15.92
CA ASP A 384 -27.91 1.19 -17.30
C ASP A 384 -27.09 -0.01 -17.81
N PRO A 385 -27.71 -1.08 -18.30
CA PRO A 385 -26.99 -2.27 -18.79
C PRO A 385 -26.02 -1.94 -19.94
N THR A 386 -26.23 -0.84 -20.67
CA THR A 386 -25.34 -0.41 -21.77
C THR A 386 -24.10 0.32 -21.29
N SER A 387 -24.10 0.89 -20.08
CA SER A 387 -22.98 1.68 -19.55
C SER A 387 -21.94 0.84 -18.79
N ALA A 388 -22.27 -0.41 -18.44
CA ALA A 388 -21.54 -1.21 -17.45
C ALA A 388 -20.61 -2.30 -18.02
N LYS A 389 -20.63 -2.56 -19.33
CA LYS A 389 -19.84 -3.64 -19.96
C LYS A 389 -18.95 -3.08 -21.07
N GLU A 390 -17.74 -2.65 -20.73
CA GLU A 390 -16.65 -2.68 -21.71
C GLU A 390 -16.24 -4.14 -21.86
N ASP A 391 -16.38 -4.71 -23.06
CA ASP A 391 -15.91 -6.07 -23.35
C ASP A 391 -14.38 -6.11 -23.14
N PRO A 392 -13.85 -6.94 -22.23
CA PRO A 392 -12.42 -7.07 -21.99
C PRO A 392 -11.63 -7.33 -23.28
N ARG A 393 -12.24 -8.00 -24.26
CA ARG A 393 -11.63 -8.28 -25.57
C ARG A 393 -11.51 -7.02 -26.43
N GLU A 394 -12.51 -6.16 -26.43
CA GLU A 394 -12.46 -4.90 -27.16
C GLU A 394 -11.44 -3.93 -26.56
N LYS A 395 -11.33 -3.91 -25.23
CA LYS A 395 -10.32 -3.10 -24.54
C LYS A 395 -8.89 -3.60 -24.77
N ILE A 396 -8.67 -4.92 -24.73
CA ILE A 396 -7.37 -5.51 -25.07
C ILE A 396 -7.03 -5.23 -26.54
N ARG A 397 -8.02 -5.26 -27.45
CA ARG A 397 -7.83 -4.91 -28.85
C ARG A 397 -7.50 -3.43 -29.03
N ALA A 398 -8.19 -2.54 -28.32
CA ALA A 398 -7.93 -1.10 -28.34
C ALA A 398 -6.55 -0.76 -27.75
N LEU A 399 -6.18 -1.36 -26.61
CA LEU A 399 -4.85 -1.22 -26.01
C LEU A 399 -3.74 -1.73 -26.94
N ARG A 400 -3.92 -2.90 -27.57
CA ARG A 400 -2.96 -3.41 -28.57
C ARG A 400 -2.83 -2.46 -29.76
N ALA A 401 -3.94 -1.89 -30.24
CA ALA A 401 -3.92 -0.91 -31.32
C ALA A 401 -3.21 0.39 -30.91
N GLU A 402 -3.42 0.85 -29.67
CA GLU A 402 -2.78 2.04 -29.12
C GLU A 402 -1.28 1.84 -28.92
N PHE A 403 -0.85 0.69 -28.37
CA PHE A 403 0.55 0.31 -28.25
C PHE A 403 1.23 0.16 -29.62
N ALA A 404 0.55 -0.43 -30.60
CA ALA A 404 1.05 -0.51 -31.98
C ALA A 404 1.23 0.88 -32.59
N ARG A 405 0.29 1.82 -32.34
CA ARG A 405 0.40 3.19 -32.82
C ARG A 405 1.55 3.94 -32.17
N ARG A 406 1.72 3.83 -30.84
CA ARG A 406 2.84 4.43 -30.12
C ARG A 406 4.20 3.88 -30.56
N ALA A 407 4.27 2.58 -30.86
CA ALA A 407 5.49 1.97 -31.39
C ALA A 407 5.81 2.48 -32.80
N GLN A 408 4.79 2.64 -33.66
CA GLN A 408 4.94 3.23 -35.00
C GLN A 408 5.36 4.71 -34.94
N ASP A 409 4.75 5.50 -34.05
CA ASP A 409 5.08 6.91 -33.84
C ASP A 409 6.51 7.08 -33.32
N SER A 410 6.95 6.22 -32.40
CA SER A 410 8.32 6.22 -31.87
C SER A 410 9.35 5.78 -32.93
N ALA A 411 9.02 4.79 -33.76
CA ALA A 411 9.87 4.35 -34.87
C ALA A 411 9.97 5.44 -35.97
N ALA A 412 8.87 6.13 -36.26
CA ALA A 412 8.85 7.25 -37.21
C ALA A 412 9.67 8.45 -36.70
N ALA A 413 9.58 8.76 -35.40
CA ALA A 413 10.39 9.81 -34.77
C ALA A 413 11.90 9.46 -34.79
N ALA A 414 12.27 8.21 -34.55
CA ALA A 414 13.65 7.74 -34.64
C ALA A 414 14.20 7.78 -36.09
N ALA A 415 13.37 7.46 -37.09
CA ALA A 415 13.74 7.55 -38.51
C ALA A 415 13.85 9.00 -39.02
N ALA A 416 13.04 9.91 -38.49
CA ALA A 416 13.14 11.34 -38.78
C ALA A 416 14.42 11.96 -38.16
N ALA A 417 14.82 11.49 -36.97
CA ALA A 417 16.05 11.93 -36.32
C ALA A 417 17.33 11.43 -37.00
N SER A 418 17.28 10.30 -37.72
CA SER A 418 18.44 9.76 -38.46
C SER A 418 18.56 10.26 -39.91
N SER A 419 17.57 11.01 -40.41
CA SER A 419 17.53 11.55 -41.78
C SER A 419 17.72 13.07 -41.86
N ALA A 420 17.98 13.74 -40.73
CA ALA A 420 18.40 15.14 -40.70
C ALA A 420 19.92 15.24 -41.00
N PRO A 421 20.33 15.92 -42.09
CA PRO A 421 21.73 16.03 -42.51
C PRO A 421 22.60 16.92 -41.60
#